data_AF-A0A932I947-F1
#
_entry.id   AF-A0A932I947-F1
#
_cell.length_a   1.000
_cell.length_b   1.000
_cell.length_c   1.000
_cell.angle_alpha   90.00
_cell.angle_beta   90.00
_cell.angle_gamma   90.00
#
_symmetry.space_group_name_H-M   'P 1'
#
loop_
_entity.id
_entity.type
_entity.pdbx_description
1 polymer ?
#
loop_
_entity_poly.entity_id
_entity_poly.type
_entity_poly.pdbx_seq_one_letter_code
_entity_poly.pdbx_strand_id
1 'polypeptide(L)'
;MEQPDFNGDIDAPGPITGEAGQVNIPPKYSPPEEKQQVWLKSAISLAAYLVLGFYIFPSYKILLIITVIVLIHEMGHFIAMKAYHYNELGIFFIPLLGAYVSGSKREVSQLQSAIILLAGPLPGILIGAACYLADRYYPGILVLDISLDRVALFFILLNLINLFPIYPLDGGQLLNRVFLDEESTWSKVFVFISVAFMAWFAWSMYRGSGNSLYFILLFFPVMILLRTMGDKKLGSIEKKIEEAGINADIEYGDLPDADYWKIRNILIAEHPAFKEEQSSPPYTFSRKEDKIMAVVQSLLHRHLIQDVSLAGKLFIFLVWAAGLATPWLLDMDLSPFTRHRF
;
A
#
# COMPACT_ATOMS: atom_id res chain seq x y z
N MET A 1 -59.18 19.08 15.58
CA MET A 1 -58.50 17.81 15.91
C MET A 1 -57.15 17.86 15.25
N GLU A 2 -56.17 18.39 15.98
CA GLU A 2 -54.76 18.42 15.59
C GLU A 2 -54.04 17.25 16.27
N GLN A 3 -53.20 16.55 15.52
CA GLN A 3 -52.25 15.52 15.95
C GLN A 3 -51.11 15.44 14.92
N PRO A 4 -49.88 15.06 15.31
CA PRO A 4 -48.87 16.06 15.66
C PRO A 4 -47.59 16.00 14.80
N ASP A 5 -46.82 17.09 14.90
CA ASP A 5 -45.47 17.30 14.37
C ASP A 5 -44.44 16.35 15.00
N PHE A 6 -43.66 15.67 14.17
CA PHE A 6 -42.57 14.78 14.56
C PHE A 6 -41.24 15.48 14.27
N ASN A 7 -40.96 16.56 14.99
CA ASN A 7 -39.61 17.10 15.11
C ASN A 7 -38.89 16.39 16.26
N GLY A 8 -38.19 15.31 15.92
CA GLY A 8 -37.20 14.69 16.80
C GLY A 8 -35.88 15.44 16.67
N ASP A 9 -35.70 16.45 17.52
CA ASP A 9 -34.38 17.04 17.78
C ASP A 9 -33.45 15.92 18.30
N ILE A 10 -32.40 15.65 17.53
CA ILE A 10 -31.22 14.92 17.99
C ILE A 10 -30.48 15.87 18.93
N ASP A 11 -30.82 15.76 20.20
CA ASP A 11 -30.26 16.51 21.31
C ASP A 11 -28.76 16.20 21.41
N ALA A 12 -27.94 17.02 20.76
CA ALA A 12 -26.50 17.04 20.98
C ALA A 12 -26.27 17.59 22.40
N PRO A 13 -25.53 16.90 23.29
CA PRO A 13 -25.32 17.42 24.62
C PRO A 13 -24.56 18.75 24.55
N GLY A 14 -25.25 19.83 24.92
CA GLY A 14 -24.66 21.15 25.11
C GLY A 14 -23.59 21.13 26.21
N PRO A 15 -22.74 22.18 26.28
CA PRO A 15 -21.62 22.22 27.22
C PRO A 15 -22.14 22.21 28.66
N ILE A 16 -21.82 21.14 29.40
CA ILE A 16 -22.11 21.02 30.83
C ILE A 16 -21.12 21.90 31.57
N THR A 17 -21.60 23.03 32.08
CA THR A 17 -20.86 23.92 32.97
C THR A 17 -20.63 23.21 34.32
N GLY A 18 -19.44 22.64 34.51
CA GLY A 18 -18.98 22.15 35.81
C GLY A 18 -18.50 23.31 36.71
N GLU A 19 -18.62 23.11 38.02
CA GLU A 19 -18.14 24.03 39.04
C GLU A 19 -16.62 24.27 38.92
N ALA A 20 -16.20 25.53 39.11
CA ALA A 20 -14.81 26.00 39.20
C ALA A 20 -13.89 25.73 38.00
N GLY A 21 -13.98 26.57 36.96
CA GLY A 21 -12.85 26.91 36.07
C GLY A 21 -12.24 25.77 35.21
N GLN A 22 -12.73 24.55 35.31
CA GLN A 22 -12.33 23.44 34.44
C GLN A 22 -13.17 23.47 33.16
N VAL A 23 -12.51 23.74 32.04
CA VAL A 23 -13.08 23.56 30.72
C VAL A 23 -13.38 22.07 30.55
N ASN A 24 -14.66 21.68 30.54
CA ASN A 24 -15.07 20.31 30.32
C ASN A 24 -14.87 19.96 28.84
N ILE A 25 -13.80 19.23 28.53
CA ILE A 25 -13.44 18.84 27.17
C ILE A 25 -14.19 17.53 26.86
N PRO A 26 -15.01 17.48 25.79
CA PRO A 26 -15.71 16.25 25.43
C PRO A 26 -14.75 15.16 24.94
N PRO A 27 -15.16 13.88 24.99
CA PRO A 27 -14.33 12.77 24.56
C PRO A 27 -13.93 12.92 23.09
N LYS A 28 -12.77 12.37 22.73
CA LYS A 28 -12.32 12.30 21.33
C LYS A 28 -13.31 11.51 20.48
N TYR A 29 -13.34 11.84 19.20
CA TYR A 29 -14.27 11.22 18.26
C TYR A 29 -14.02 9.71 18.14
N SER A 30 -15.08 8.91 18.26
CA SER A 30 -15.04 7.46 18.01
C SER A 30 -16.05 7.15 16.91
N PRO A 31 -15.62 6.64 15.75
CA PRO A 31 -16.54 6.31 14.67
C PRO A 31 -17.45 5.17 15.11
N PRO A 32 -18.68 5.06 14.57
CA PRO A 32 -19.49 3.87 14.73
C PRO A 32 -18.68 2.64 14.26
N GLU A 33 -18.79 1.50 14.94
CA GLU A 33 -18.23 0.22 14.45
C GLU A 33 -18.92 -0.18 13.13
N GLU A 34 -18.55 0.44 12.02
CA GLU A 34 -18.81 -0.14 10.72
C GLU A 34 -17.90 -1.36 10.60
N LYS A 35 -18.49 -2.56 10.65
CA LYS A 35 -17.87 -3.76 10.08
C LYS A 35 -17.68 -3.51 8.60
N GLN A 36 -16.60 -2.80 8.25
CA GLN A 36 -16.19 -2.57 6.89
C GLN A 36 -16.13 -3.95 6.23
N GLN A 37 -16.99 -4.18 5.24
CA GLN A 37 -17.01 -5.44 4.50
C GLN A 37 -15.81 -5.44 3.54
N VAL A 38 -14.59 -5.51 4.10
CA VAL A 38 -13.33 -5.55 3.36
C VAL A 38 -13.41 -6.64 2.29
N TRP A 39 -13.96 -7.80 2.64
CA TRP A 39 -14.21 -8.91 1.72
C TRP A 39 -15.10 -8.55 0.53
N LEU A 40 -16.13 -7.72 0.73
CA LEU A 40 -17.02 -7.28 -0.35
C LEU A 40 -16.28 -6.33 -1.30
N LYS A 41 -15.53 -5.37 -0.75
CA LYS A 41 -14.68 -4.47 -1.56
C LYS A 41 -13.62 -5.26 -2.35
N SER A 42 -12.99 -6.25 -1.72
CA SER A 42 -12.07 -7.18 -2.39
C SER A 42 -12.75 -7.91 -3.54
N ALA A 43 -13.93 -8.49 -3.32
CA ALA A 43 -14.69 -9.21 -4.34
C ALA A 43 -15.11 -8.30 -5.51
N ILE A 44 -15.59 -7.08 -5.22
CA ILE A 44 -15.93 -6.09 -6.25
C ILE A 44 -14.69 -5.71 -7.06
N SER A 45 -13.55 -5.48 -6.40
CA SER A 45 -12.30 -5.11 -7.08
C SER A 45 -11.79 -6.23 -8.00
N LEU A 46 -11.88 -7.49 -7.55
CA LEU A 46 -11.53 -8.66 -8.36
C LEU A 46 -12.48 -8.81 -9.56
N ALA A 47 -13.78 -8.63 -9.37
CA ALA A 47 -14.75 -8.67 -10.45
C ALA A 47 -14.47 -7.59 -11.50
N ALA A 48 -14.19 -6.35 -11.08
CA ALA A 48 -13.82 -5.26 -11.97
C ALA A 48 -12.51 -5.56 -12.73
N TYR A 49 -11.50 -6.11 -12.05
CA TYR A 49 -10.24 -6.54 -12.65
C TYR A 49 -10.47 -7.61 -13.73
N LEU A 50 -11.28 -8.63 -13.46
CA LEU A 50 -11.57 -9.70 -14.40
C LEU A 50 -12.38 -9.21 -15.61
N VAL A 51 -13.40 -8.37 -15.40
CA VAL A 51 -14.22 -7.81 -16.48
C VAL A 51 -13.39 -6.94 -17.40
N LEU A 52 -12.60 -6.00 -16.86
CA LEU A 52 -11.75 -5.14 -17.67
C LEU A 52 -10.62 -5.94 -18.35
N GLY A 53 -10.03 -6.89 -17.62
CA GLY A 53 -9.02 -7.80 -18.14
C GLY A 53 -9.52 -8.61 -19.34
N PHE A 54 -10.78 -9.06 -19.32
CA PHE A 54 -11.36 -9.82 -20.43
C PHE A 54 -11.34 -9.07 -21.77
N TYR A 55 -11.47 -7.74 -21.74
CA TYR A 55 -11.43 -6.92 -22.96
C TYR A 55 -10.01 -6.56 -23.43
N ILE A 56 -8.99 -6.73 -22.57
CA ILE A 56 -7.62 -6.27 -22.83
C ILE A 56 -6.67 -7.44 -23.09
N PHE A 57 -6.83 -8.54 -22.35
CA PHE A 57 -6.00 -9.72 -22.54
C PHE A 57 -6.41 -10.47 -23.81
N PRO A 58 -5.45 -11.01 -24.57
CA PRO A 58 -5.73 -11.74 -25.81
C PRO A 58 -6.46 -13.07 -25.56
N SER A 59 -6.41 -13.58 -24.33
CA SER A 59 -7.07 -14.83 -23.93
C SER A 59 -7.47 -14.78 -22.46
N TYR A 60 -8.71 -15.20 -22.16
CA TYR A 60 -9.19 -15.33 -20.79
C TYR A 60 -8.36 -16.36 -19.99
N LYS A 61 -7.72 -17.33 -20.65
CA LYS A 61 -6.84 -18.32 -20.01
C LYS A 61 -5.58 -17.65 -19.45
N ILE A 62 -4.99 -16.74 -20.22
CA ILE A 62 -3.83 -15.95 -19.78
C ILE A 62 -4.24 -15.03 -18.62
N LEU A 63 -5.40 -14.37 -18.73
CA LEU A 63 -5.95 -13.57 -17.64
C LEU A 63 -6.08 -14.38 -16.35
N LEU A 64 -6.67 -15.58 -16.41
CA LEU A 64 -6.83 -16.45 -15.23
C LEU A 64 -5.48 -16.87 -14.63
N ILE A 65 -4.50 -17.24 -15.46
CA ILE A 65 -3.15 -17.60 -14.98
C ILE A 65 -2.48 -16.41 -14.29
N ILE A 66 -2.50 -15.23 -14.92
CA ILE A 66 -1.94 -14.02 -14.33
C ILE A 66 -2.66 -13.65 -13.02
N THR A 67 -3.98 -13.78 -12.98
CA THR A 67 -4.78 -13.54 -11.76
C THR A 67 -4.33 -14.48 -10.63
N VAL A 68 -4.11 -15.76 -10.92
CA VAL A 68 -3.63 -16.73 -9.92
C VAL A 68 -2.22 -16.38 -9.44
N ILE A 69 -1.32 -15.99 -10.34
CA ILE A 69 0.06 -15.60 -9.98
C ILE A 69 0.03 -14.36 -9.06
N VAL A 70 -0.73 -13.33 -9.43
CA VAL A 70 -0.91 -12.12 -8.62
C VAL A 70 -1.55 -12.47 -7.27
N LEU A 71 -2.56 -13.33 -7.25
CA LEU A 71 -3.20 -13.74 -5.99
C LEU A 71 -2.23 -14.48 -5.07
N ILE A 72 -1.41 -15.40 -5.60
CA ILE A 72 -0.38 -16.10 -4.81
C ILE A 72 0.64 -15.10 -4.25
N HIS A 73 1.06 -14.14 -5.08
CA HIS A 73 1.98 -13.08 -4.67
C HIS A 73 1.39 -12.23 -3.52
N GLU A 74 0.18 -11.67 -3.68
CA GLU A 74 -0.46 -10.89 -2.62
C GLU A 74 -0.76 -11.73 -1.37
N MET A 75 -1.11 -13.01 -1.54
CA MET A 75 -1.34 -13.91 -0.41
C MET A 75 -0.07 -14.09 0.42
N GLY A 76 1.11 -14.08 -0.22
CA GLY A 76 2.40 -14.09 0.45
C GLY A 76 2.58 -12.89 1.38
N HIS A 77 2.33 -11.68 0.87
CA HIS A 77 2.31 -10.46 1.69
C HIS A 77 1.27 -10.54 2.81
N PHE A 78 0.05 -10.96 2.49
CA PHE A 78 -1.06 -11.06 3.45
C PHE A 78 -0.73 -12.00 4.61
N ILE A 79 -0.21 -13.19 4.32
CA ILE A 79 0.17 -14.18 5.33
C ILE A 79 1.30 -13.62 6.21
N ALA A 80 2.31 -12.99 5.62
CA ALA A 80 3.41 -12.40 6.38
C ALA A 80 2.92 -11.26 7.28
N MET A 81 2.09 -10.35 6.77
CA MET A 81 1.49 -9.27 7.56
C MET A 81 0.62 -9.81 8.69
N LYS A 82 -0.18 -10.86 8.43
CA LYS A 82 -0.99 -11.53 9.44
C LYS A 82 -0.13 -12.18 10.54
N ALA A 83 0.97 -12.83 10.17
CA ALA A 83 1.93 -13.40 11.12
C ALA A 83 2.60 -12.32 12.00
N TYR A 84 2.74 -11.10 11.48
CA TYR A 84 3.26 -9.95 12.22
C TYR A 84 2.18 -9.05 12.85
N HIS A 85 0.95 -9.55 12.98
CA HIS A 85 -0.16 -8.89 13.70
C HIS A 85 -0.54 -7.51 13.13
N TYR A 86 -0.54 -7.38 11.80
CA TYR A 86 -1.13 -6.21 11.15
C TYR A 86 -2.66 -6.21 11.31
N ASN A 87 -3.25 -5.02 11.48
CA ASN A 87 -4.68 -4.81 11.56
C ASN A 87 -5.28 -4.48 10.17
N GLU A 88 -6.60 -4.63 10.04
CA GLU A 88 -7.37 -4.19 8.86
C GLU A 88 -6.88 -4.80 7.53
N LEU A 89 -6.51 -6.08 7.56
CA LEU A 89 -5.96 -6.76 6.41
C LEU A 89 -7.00 -6.98 5.30
N GLY A 90 -6.63 -6.60 4.07
CA GLY A 90 -7.45 -6.77 2.88
C GLY A 90 -6.61 -6.90 1.62
N ILE A 91 -7.09 -7.65 0.63
CA ILE A 91 -6.46 -7.74 -0.69
C ILE A 91 -7.36 -7.01 -1.70
N PHE A 92 -6.79 -6.09 -2.47
CA PHE A 92 -7.54 -5.28 -3.42
C PHE A 92 -6.90 -5.35 -4.80
N PHE A 93 -7.73 -5.52 -5.83
CA PHE A 93 -7.27 -5.53 -7.21
C PHE A 93 -7.41 -4.14 -7.83
N ILE A 94 -6.35 -3.66 -8.48
CA ILE A 94 -6.37 -2.44 -9.27
C ILE A 94 -6.42 -2.87 -10.74
N PRO A 95 -7.53 -2.60 -11.45
CA PRO A 95 -7.65 -2.96 -12.85
C PRO A 95 -6.43 -2.50 -13.66
N LEU A 96 -5.91 -3.40 -14.49
CA LEU A 96 -4.80 -3.17 -15.43
C LEU A 96 -3.41 -2.98 -14.81
N LEU A 97 -3.33 -2.89 -13.48
CA LEU A 97 -2.09 -2.61 -12.77
C LEU A 97 -1.65 -3.78 -11.89
N GLY A 98 -2.58 -4.47 -11.24
CA GLY A 98 -2.26 -5.62 -10.39
C GLY A 98 -3.18 -5.71 -9.18
N ALA A 99 -2.61 -6.06 -8.03
CA ALA A 99 -3.29 -6.05 -6.75
C ALA A 99 -2.37 -5.46 -5.67
N TYR A 100 -2.90 -5.24 -4.48
CA TYR A 100 -2.12 -4.86 -3.31
C TYR A 100 -2.79 -5.37 -2.03
N VAL A 101 -1.98 -5.60 -1.01
CA VAL A 101 -2.46 -5.85 0.36
C VAL A 101 -2.49 -4.55 1.15
N SER A 102 -3.65 -4.24 1.75
CA SER A 102 -3.76 -3.21 2.78
C SER A 102 -3.51 -3.82 4.15
N GLY A 103 -2.85 -3.07 5.01
CA GLY A 103 -2.73 -3.40 6.43
C GLY A 103 -2.13 -2.23 7.18
N SER A 104 -2.48 -2.11 8.46
CA SER A 104 -1.95 -1.07 9.34
C SER A 104 -1.20 -1.71 10.53
N LYS A 105 0.00 -1.21 10.78
CA LYS A 105 0.81 -1.54 11.97
C LYS A 105 1.62 -0.30 12.35
N ARG A 106 1.71 -0.04 13.66
CA ARG A 106 2.35 1.17 14.21
C ARG A 106 3.86 1.09 14.12
N GLU A 107 4.45 0.05 14.67
CA GLU A 107 5.88 -0.20 14.59
C GLU A 107 6.16 -1.32 13.61
N VAL A 108 6.97 -1.02 12.61
CA VAL A 108 7.41 -2.01 11.64
C VAL A 108 8.91 -2.15 11.78
N SER A 109 9.37 -3.35 12.09
CA SER A 109 10.81 -3.64 12.09
C SER A 109 11.33 -3.72 10.66
N GLN A 110 12.61 -3.37 10.46
CA GLN A 110 13.27 -3.48 9.17
C GLN A 110 13.34 -4.95 8.71
N LEU A 111 13.57 -5.90 9.64
CA LEU A 111 13.51 -7.32 9.34
C LEU A 111 12.10 -7.76 8.93
N GLN A 112 11.08 -7.30 9.67
CA GLN A 112 9.68 -7.61 9.36
C GLN A 112 9.30 -7.09 7.97
N SER A 113 9.69 -5.84 7.66
CA SER A 113 9.50 -5.26 6.33
C SER A 113 10.16 -6.10 5.24
N ALA A 114 11.41 -6.52 5.44
CA ALA A 114 12.12 -7.34 4.48
C ALA A 114 11.43 -8.68 4.22
N ILE A 115 10.98 -9.35 5.29
CA ILE A 115 10.28 -10.63 5.19
C ILE A 115 8.93 -10.45 4.49
N ILE A 116 8.15 -9.43 4.83
CA ILE A 116 6.87 -9.15 4.17
C ILE A 116 7.08 -8.88 2.68
N LEU A 117 8.04 -8.03 2.32
CA LEU A 117 8.31 -7.66 0.92
C LEU A 117 8.85 -8.84 0.09
N LEU A 118 9.60 -9.76 0.69
CA LEU A 118 10.06 -10.97 0.01
C LEU A 118 9.00 -12.09 -0.02
N ALA A 119 8.05 -12.09 0.92
CA ALA A 119 7.03 -13.12 1.02
C ALA A 119 6.05 -13.14 -0.16
N GLY A 120 5.87 -12.02 -0.88
CA GLY A 120 5.10 -12.01 -2.13
C GLY A 120 5.85 -12.64 -3.32
N PRO A 121 7.02 -12.12 -3.71
CA PRO A 121 7.72 -12.57 -4.90
C PRO A 121 8.35 -13.97 -4.77
N LEU A 122 8.92 -14.34 -3.62
CA LEU A 122 9.69 -15.59 -3.50
C LEU A 122 8.84 -16.85 -3.71
N PRO A 123 7.62 -17.00 -3.14
CA PRO A 123 6.79 -18.17 -3.41
C PRO A 123 6.45 -18.32 -4.89
N GLY A 124 6.16 -17.21 -5.59
CA GLY A 124 5.89 -17.23 -7.01
C GLY A 124 7.11 -17.67 -7.84
N ILE A 125 8.31 -17.21 -7.47
CA ILE A 125 9.57 -17.65 -8.08
C ILE A 125 9.79 -19.15 -7.84
N LEU A 126 9.59 -19.65 -6.62
CA LEU A 126 9.76 -21.06 -6.30
C LEU A 126 8.78 -21.95 -7.06
N ILE A 127 7.51 -21.54 -7.18
CA ILE A 127 6.51 -22.26 -7.96
C ILE A 127 6.89 -22.26 -9.44
N GLY A 128 7.28 -21.11 -10.00
CA GLY A 128 7.74 -21.01 -11.38
C GLY A 128 8.96 -21.88 -11.65
N ALA A 129 9.94 -21.88 -10.75
CA ALA A 129 11.12 -22.74 -10.83
C ALA A 129 10.75 -24.22 -10.82
N ALA A 130 9.83 -24.63 -9.93
CA ALA A 130 9.34 -25.99 -9.85
C ALA A 130 8.59 -26.40 -11.14
N CYS A 131 7.73 -25.53 -11.68
CA CYS A 131 7.03 -25.76 -12.94
C CYS A 131 8.01 -25.89 -14.12
N TYR A 132 9.03 -25.04 -14.19
CA TYR A 132 10.04 -25.08 -15.24
C TYR A 132 10.84 -26.40 -15.19
N LEU A 133 11.28 -26.80 -14.01
CA LEU A 133 11.97 -28.07 -13.82
C LEU A 133 11.06 -29.26 -14.14
N ALA A 134 9.79 -29.23 -13.71
CA ALA A 134 8.83 -30.27 -13.99
C ALA A 134 8.59 -30.45 -15.50
N ASP A 135 8.45 -29.36 -16.26
CA ASP A 135 8.31 -29.43 -17.72
C ASP A 135 9.54 -30.04 -18.40
N ARG A 136 10.75 -29.73 -17.90
CA ARG A 136 12.01 -30.30 -18.41
C ARG A 136 12.08 -31.82 -18.26
N TYR A 137 11.54 -32.37 -17.18
CA TYR A 137 11.49 -33.83 -16.95
C TYR A 137 10.26 -34.50 -17.55
N TYR A 138 9.14 -33.77 -17.65
CA TYR A 138 7.84 -34.27 -18.12
C TYR A 138 7.25 -33.31 -19.16
N PRO A 139 7.80 -33.28 -20.38
CA PRO A 139 7.38 -32.32 -21.39
C PRO A 139 5.95 -32.59 -21.88
N GLY A 140 5.25 -31.52 -22.23
CA GLY A 140 3.90 -31.59 -22.82
C GLY A 140 2.76 -31.44 -21.81
N ILE A 141 3.05 -31.07 -20.56
CA ILE A 141 2.02 -30.71 -19.59
C ILE A 141 1.37 -29.39 -20.01
N LEU A 142 0.03 -29.37 -20.02
CA LEU A 142 -0.76 -28.19 -20.34
C LEU A 142 -1.59 -27.77 -19.11
N VAL A 143 -1.61 -26.48 -18.82
CA VAL A 143 -2.46 -25.85 -17.82
C VAL A 143 -3.31 -24.81 -18.55
N LEU A 144 -4.63 -25.02 -18.59
CA LEU A 144 -5.56 -24.19 -19.38
C LEU A 144 -5.10 -24.04 -20.85
N ASP A 145 -4.68 -25.13 -21.49
CA ASP A 145 -4.13 -25.18 -22.85
C ASP A 145 -2.87 -24.31 -23.07
N ILE A 146 -2.19 -23.91 -22.00
CA ILE A 146 -0.91 -23.21 -22.02
C ILE A 146 0.15 -24.17 -21.51
N SER A 147 1.26 -24.27 -22.22
CA SER A 147 2.36 -25.16 -21.87
C SER A 147 3.00 -24.77 -20.54
N LEU A 148 3.43 -25.77 -19.77
CA LEU A 148 3.92 -25.57 -18.40
C LEU A 148 5.17 -24.68 -18.36
N ASP A 149 6.04 -24.73 -19.37
CA ASP A 149 7.16 -23.81 -19.55
C ASP A 149 6.72 -22.33 -19.60
N ARG A 150 5.62 -22.03 -20.31
CA ARG A 150 5.07 -20.67 -20.40
C ARG A 150 4.43 -20.24 -19.09
N VAL A 151 3.76 -21.15 -18.39
CA VAL A 151 3.21 -20.87 -17.05
C VAL A 151 4.34 -20.56 -16.07
N ALA A 152 5.39 -21.38 -16.08
CA ALA A 152 6.60 -21.15 -15.29
C ALA A 152 7.24 -19.79 -15.59
N LEU A 153 7.31 -19.43 -16.87
CA LEU A 153 7.81 -18.15 -17.34
C LEU A 153 6.99 -16.97 -16.80
N PHE A 154 5.66 -17.05 -16.81
CA PHE A 154 4.81 -16.01 -16.22
C PHE A 154 5.00 -15.88 -14.71
N PHE A 155 5.09 -17.01 -13.99
CA PHE A 155 5.39 -17.00 -12.56
C PHE A 155 6.71 -16.30 -12.27
N ILE A 156 7.78 -16.66 -12.98
CA ILE A 156 9.10 -16.07 -12.75
C ILE A 156 9.11 -14.60 -13.15
N LEU A 157 8.62 -14.24 -14.34
CA LEU A 157 8.67 -12.86 -14.82
C LEU A 157 7.90 -11.89 -13.92
N LEU A 158 6.64 -12.21 -13.58
CA LEU A 158 5.80 -11.30 -12.79
C LEU A 158 6.41 -11.04 -11.40
N ASN A 159 7.00 -12.07 -10.78
CA ASN A 159 7.65 -11.92 -9.48
C ASN A 159 9.04 -11.27 -9.58
N LEU A 160 9.78 -11.48 -10.68
CA LEU A 160 11.06 -10.80 -10.93
C LEU A 160 10.89 -9.30 -11.14
N ILE A 161 9.85 -8.88 -11.88
CA ILE A 161 9.53 -7.46 -12.05
C ILE A 161 9.36 -6.82 -10.66
N ASN A 162 8.61 -7.47 -9.76
CA ASN A 162 8.43 -6.97 -8.40
C ASN A 162 9.72 -6.96 -7.57
N LEU A 163 10.71 -7.81 -7.87
CA LEU A 163 12.02 -7.75 -7.22
C LEU A 163 12.96 -6.68 -7.77
N PHE A 164 12.63 -5.96 -8.85
CA PHE A 164 13.52 -4.91 -9.34
C PHE A 164 13.66 -3.76 -8.33
N PRO A 165 14.86 -3.14 -8.26
CA PRO A 165 15.13 -2.01 -7.38
C PRO A 165 14.52 -0.71 -7.93
N ILE A 166 13.20 -0.67 -8.08
CA ILE A 166 12.45 0.47 -8.61
C ILE A 166 11.27 0.70 -7.68
N TYR A 167 11.19 1.87 -7.04
CA TYR A 167 10.04 2.21 -6.21
C TYR A 167 8.81 2.48 -7.11
N PRO A 168 7.64 1.87 -6.87
CA PRO A 168 7.16 1.29 -5.62
C PRO A 168 7.13 -0.26 -5.59
N LEU A 169 7.83 -0.94 -6.50
CA LEU A 169 7.91 -2.41 -6.53
C LEU A 169 8.53 -2.94 -5.24
N ASP A 170 8.29 -4.21 -4.90
CA ASP A 170 8.75 -4.79 -3.62
C ASP A 170 10.25 -4.71 -3.42
N GLY A 171 11.05 -4.97 -4.47
CA GLY A 171 12.50 -4.82 -4.44
C GLY A 171 12.96 -3.38 -4.25
N GLY A 172 12.20 -2.42 -4.80
CA GLY A 172 12.42 -0.99 -4.55
C GLY A 172 12.08 -0.58 -3.12
N GLN A 173 10.97 -1.07 -2.57
CA GLN A 173 10.61 -0.88 -1.17
C GLN A 173 11.62 -1.55 -0.22
N LEU A 174 12.12 -2.72 -0.59
CA LEU A 174 13.13 -3.47 0.16
C LEU A 174 14.43 -2.67 0.22
N LEU A 175 14.89 -2.18 -0.94
CA LEU A 175 16.07 -1.32 -1.02
C LEU A 175 15.89 -0.08 -0.15
N ASN A 176 14.72 0.57 -0.23
CA ASN A 176 14.44 1.80 0.48
C ASN A 176 14.44 1.61 2.01
N ARG A 177 13.69 0.62 2.51
CA ARG A 177 13.49 0.39 3.95
C ARG A 177 14.67 -0.28 4.64
N VAL A 178 15.42 -1.13 3.93
CA VAL A 178 16.50 -1.93 4.54
C VAL A 178 17.87 -1.27 4.40
N PHE A 179 18.13 -0.63 3.27
CA PHE A 179 19.48 -0.18 2.90
C PHE A 179 19.64 1.33 2.82
N LEU A 180 18.60 2.08 2.41
CA LEU A 180 18.72 3.51 2.17
C LEU A 180 18.21 4.39 3.31
N ASP A 181 17.53 3.81 4.30
CA ASP A 181 16.81 4.54 5.36
C ASP A 181 15.72 5.46 4.79
N GLU A 182 14.45 5.14 5.07
CA GLU A 182 13.29 5.71 4.37
C GLU A 182 13.21 7.23 4.47
N GLU A 183 13.68 7.82 5.57
CA GLU A 183 13.66 9.27 5.78
C GLU A 183 14.85 10.03 5.18
N SER A 184 15.90 9.30 4.81
CA SER A 184 17.16 9.89 4.35
C SER A 184 17.02 10.61 3.01
N THR A 185 17.95 11.53 2.73
CA THR A 185 18.02 12.20 1.42
C THR A 185 18.28 11.19 0.29
N TRP A 186 18.98 10.07 0.57
CA TRP A 186 19.27 9.05 -0.43
C TRP A 186 18.02 8.25 -0.83
N SER A 187 17.14 7.94 0.13
CA SER A 187 15.80 7.38 -0.15
C SER A 187 15.01 8.28 -1.11
N LYS A 188 14.97 9.59 -0.84
CA LYS A 188 14.27 10.57 -1.69
C LYS A 188 14.86 10.66 -3.10
N VAL A 189 16.19 10.63 -3.24
CA VAL A 189 16.88 10.61 -4.53
C VAL A 189 16.55 9.31 -5.28
N PHE A 190 16.60 8.16 -4.62
CA PHE A 190 16.25 6.87 -5.20
C PHE A 190 14.80 6.82 -5.71
N VAL A 191 13.85 7.31 -4.93
CA VAL A 191 12.43 7.42 -5.33
C VAL A 191 12.29 8.32 -6.57
N PHE A 192 12.98 9.46 -6.62
CA PHE A 192 12.94 10.36 -7.79
C PHE A 192 13.55 9.70 -9.04
N ILE A 193 14.66 8.98 -8.91
CA ILE A 193 15.26 8.22 -10.01
C ILE A 193 14.29 7.13 -10.51
N SER A 194 13.61 6.43 -9.59
CA SER A 194 12.60 5.42 -9.94
C SER A 194 11.44 6.03 -10.74
N VAL A 195 10.93 7.19 -10.31
CA VAL A 195 9.89 7.95 -11.02
C VAL A 195 10.35 8.35 -12.43
N ALA A 196 11.57 8.89 -12.55
CA ALA A 196 12.12 9.29 -13.84
C ALA A 196 12.33 8.10 -14.78
N PHE A 197 12.82 6.98 -14.26
CA PHE A 197 12.99 5.74 -15.01
C PHE A 197 11.65 5.21 -15.53
N MET A 198 10.60 5.18 -14.71
CA MET A 198 9.28 4.70 -15.11
C MET A 198 8.65 5.59 -16.18
N ALA A 199 8.80 6.92 -16.05
CA ALA A 199 8.33 7.86 -17.06
C ALA A 199 9.06 7.69 -18.40
N TRP A 200 10.39 7.53 -18.34
CA TRP A 200 11.21 7.24 -19.51
C TRP A 200 10.84 5.90 -20.16
N PHE A 201 10.63 4.85 -19.35
CA PHE A 201 10.26 3.52 -19.83
C PHE A 201 8.89 3.56 -20.54
N ALA A 202 7.88 4.16 -19.92
CA ALA A 202 6.56 4.34 -20.53
C ALA A 202 6.64 5.08 -21.87
N TRP A 203 7.42 6.16 -21.93
CA TRP A 203 7.65 6.92 -23.16
C TRP A 203 8.41 6.12 -24.24
N SER A 204 9.42 5.36 -23.84
CA SER A 204 10.20 4.51 -24.73
C SER A 204 9.33 3.42 -25.37
N MET A 205 8.49 2.76 -24.57
CA MET A 205 7.55 1.75 -25.05
C MET A 205 6.50 2.35 -26.00
N TYR A 206 5.98 3.53 -25.67
CA TYR A 206 5.09 4.28 -26.56
C TYR A 206 5.75 4.60 -27.90
N ARG A 207 6.99 5.12 -27.91
CA ARG A 207 7.72 5.39 -29.16
C ARG A 207 7.97 4.13 -30.00
N GLY A 208 8.32 3.01 -29.37
CA GLY A 208 8.64 1.77 -30.07
C GLY A 208 7.42 1.09 -30.68
N SER A 209 6.28 1.12 -29.99
CA SER A 209 5.07 0.39 -30.39
C SER A 209 3.98 1.27 -31.01
N GLY A 210 3.98 2.58 -30.76
CA GLY A 210 2.89 3.50 -31.12
C GLY A 210 1.61 3.34 -30.28
N ASN A 211 1.58 2.41 -29.32
CA ASN A 211 0.40 2.11 -28.52
C ASN A 211 0.29 3.06 -27.31
N SER A 212 -0.78 3.84 -27.23
CA SER A 212 -1.01 4.79 -26.12
C SER A 212 -1.29 4.12 -24.78
N LEU A 213 -1.61 2.82 -24.74
CA LEU A 213 -1.85 2.08 -23.49
C LEU A 213 -0.64 2.07 -22.55
N TYR A 214 0.58 2.24 -23.06
CA TYR A 214 1.78 2.35 -22.20
C TYR A 214 1.76 3.56 -21.26
N PHE A 215 0.95 4.60 -21.55
CA PHE A 215 0.78 5.72 -20.63
C PHE A 215 0.04 5.35 -19.33
N ILE A 216 -0.65 4.21 -19.28
CA ILE A 216 -1.24 3.68 -18.02
C ILE A 216 -0.14 3.46 -16.97
N LEU A 217 1.10 3.13 -17.39
CA LEU A 217 2.24 2.99 -16.48
C LEU A 217 2.62 4.29 -15.75
N LEU A 218 2.20 5.46 -16.26
CA LEU A 218 2.40 6.74 -15.59
C LEU A 218 1.54 6.92 -14.34
N PHE A 219 0.56 6.04 -14.11
CA PHE A 219 -0.24 6.05 -12.89
C PHE A 219 0.63 6.03 -11.63
N PHE A 220 1.57 5.08 -11.54
CA PHE A 220 2.45 4.95 -10.38
C PHE A 220 3.36 6.16 -10.13
N PRO A 221 4.13 6.70 -11.11
CA PRO A 221 4.96 7.87 -10.86
C PRO A 221 4.13 9.10 -10.48
N VAL A 222 2.95 9.29 -11.07
CA VAL A 222 2.02 10.35 -10.65
C VAL A 222 1.57 10.15 -9.21
N MET A 223 1.15 8.94 -8.83
CA MET A 223 0.76 8.65 -7.44
C MET A 223 1.89 8.88 -6.44
N ILE A 224 3.13 8.50 -6.78
CA ILE A 224 4.30 8.70 -5.91
C ILE A 224 4.60 10.19 -5.73
N LEU A 225 4.52 10.99 -6.80
CA LEU A 225 4.71 12.44 -6.73
C LEU A 225 3.62 13.09 -5.84
N LEU A 226 2.36 12.71 -6.05
CA LEU A 226 1.24 13.21 -5.23
C LEU A 226 1.41 12.83 -3.75
N ARG A 227 1.82 11.58 -3.46
CA ARG A 227 2.11 11.12 -2.10
C ARG A 227 3.24 11.93 -1.46
N THR A 228 4.36 12.11 -2.16
CA THR A 228 5.52 12.86 -1.65
C THR A 228 5.18 14.32 -1.33
N MET A 229 4.27 14.92 -2.11
CA MET A 229 3.74 16.26 -1.83
C MET A 229 2.86 16.28 -0.58
N GLY A 230 2.05 15.23 -0.36
CA GLY A 230 1.23 15.05 0.84
C GLY A 230 2.07 14.89 2.11
N ASP A 231 3.10 14.04 2.05
CA ASP A 231 3.97 13.73 3.20
C ASP A 231 4.68 14.98 3.73
N LYS A 232 5.19 15.84 2.83
CA LYS A 232 5.82 17.13 3.23
C LYS A 232 4.87 18.05 4.00
N LYS A 233 3.59 18.03 3.65
CA LYS A 233 2.58 18.86 4.28
C LYS A 233 2.20 18.32 5.65
N LEU A 234 2.05 17.00 5.78
CA LEU A 234 1.80 16.33 7.05
C LEU A 234 2.96 16.53 8.02
N GLY A 235 4.21 16.40 7.57
CA GLY A 235 5.39 16.65 8.42
C GLY A 235 5.47 18.09 8.97
N SER A 236 4.95 19.08 8.25
CA SER A 236 4.85 20.45 8.77
C SER A 236 3.82 20.61 9.89
N ILE A 237 2.77 19.79 9.87
CA ILE A 237 1.71 19.75 10.89
C ILE A 237 2.22 18.99 12.11
N GLU A 238 2.88 17.85 11.90
CA GLU A 238 3.54 17.03 12.93
C GLU A 238 4.54 17.85 13.74
N LYS A 239 5.41 18.62 13.07
CA LYS A 239 6.32 19.54 13.74
C LYS A 239 5.60 20.55 14.65
N LYS A 240 4.43 21.05 14.24
CA LYS A 240 3.61 21.97 15.05
C LYS A 240 2.95 21.27 16.25
N ILE A 241 2.62 19.98 16.11
CA ILE A 241 2.11 19.14 17.20
C ILE A 241 3.21 18.92 18.25
N GLU A 242 4.43 18.62 17.82
CA GLU A 242 5.60 18.49 18.70
C GLU A 242 5.95 19.82 19.39
N GLU A 243 5.95 20.94 18.65
CA GLU A 243 6.15 22.29 19.19
C GLU A 243 5.06 22.66 20.22
N ALA A 244 3.84 22.11 20.08
CA ALA A 244 2.76 22.25 21.06
C ALA A 244 2.91 21.34 22.29
N GLY A 245 3.99 20.53 22.36
CA GLY A 245 4.29 19.64 23.48
C GLY A 245 3.40 18.40 23.56
N ILE A 246 2.76 18.01 22.44
CA ILE A 246 1.87 16.85 22.38
C ILE A 246 2.69 15.63 21.98
N ASN A 247 2.60 14.56 22.77
CA ASN A 247 3.23 13.29 22.41
C ASN A 247 2.46 12.63 21.26
N ALA A 248 3.02 12.65 20.06
CA ALA A 248 2.47 11.99 18.89
C ALA A 248 2.87 10.49 18.80
N ASP A 249 3.71 10.00 19.71
CA ASP A 249 4.13 8.60 19.81
C ASP A 249 3.18 7.79 20.71
N ILE A 250 1.87 7.84 20.44
CA ILE A 250 0.85 7.05 21.14
C ILE A 250 -0.23 6.55 20.18
N GLU A 251 -0.97 5.50 20.58
CA GLU A 251 -2.12 5.06 19.79
C GLU A 251 -3.27 6.06 19.91
N TYR A 252 -4.12 6.13 18.87
CA TYR A 252 -5.32 6.96 18.93
C TYR A 252 -6.21 6.59 20.13
N GLY A 253 -6.26 5.31 20.49
CA GLY A 253 -6.96 4.81 21.68
C GLY A 253 -6.43 5.38 23.01
N ASP A 254 -5.13 5.65 23.08
CA ASP A 254 -4.46 6.18 24.28
C ASP A 254 -4.31 7.71 24.26
N LEU A 255 -4.56 8.36 23.12
CA LEU A 255 -4.51 9.82 22.97
C LEU A 255 -5.46 10.50 23.97
N PRO A 256 -4.96 11.39 24.87
CA PRO A 256 -5.83 12.15 25.75
C PRO A 256 -6.83 12.99 24.96
N ASP A 257 -8.07 13.10 25.44
CA ASP A 257 -9.13 13.85 24.75
C ASP A 257 -8.72 15.32 24.52
N ALA A 258 -8.05 15.92 25.50
CA ALA A 258 -7.52 17.29 25.38
C ALA A 258 -6.51 17.43 24.23
N ASP A 259 -5.68 16.43 24.01
CA ASP A 259 -4.66 16.46 22.96
C ASP A 259 -5.27 16.20 21.58
N TYR A 260 -6.32 15.36 21.50
CA TYR A 260 -7.13 15.25 20.28
C TYR A 260 -7.66 16.61 19.82
N TRP A 261 -8.29 17.37 20.71
CA TRP A 261 -8.86 18.68 20.35
C TRP A 261 -7.80 19.72 19.98
N LYS A 262 -6.61 19.66 20.60
CA LYS A 262 -5.48 20.50 20.19
C LYS A 262 -4.96 20.13 18.81
N ILE A 263 -4.71 18.84 18.55
CA ILE A 263 -4.27 18.36 17.23
C ILE A 263 -5.30 18.74 16.16
N ARG A 264 -6.59 18.56 16.45
CA ARG A 264 -7.70 18.96 15.57
C ARG A 264 -7.63 20.45 15.22
N ASN A 265 -7.41 21.32 16.20
CA ASN A 265 -7.30 22.77 15.98
C ASN A 265 -6.08 23.13 15.10
N ILE A 266 -4.93 22.50 15.35
CA ILE A 266 -3.74 22.66 14.52
C ILE A 266 -4.06 22.20 13.09
N LEU A 267 -4.72 21.04 12.95
CA LEU A 267 -5.09 20.48 11.66
C LEU A 267 -6.06 21.38 10.89
N ILE A 268 -7.06 21.96 11.55
CA ILE A 268 -8.03 22.90 10.94
C ILE A 268 -7.33 24.18 10.45
N ALA A 269 -6.41 24.73 11.25
CA ALA A 269 -5.69 25.95 10.89
C ALA A 269 -4.76 25.74 9.67
N GLU A 270 -4.11 24.59 9.60
CA GLU A 270 -3.05 24.33 8.63
C GLU A 270 -3.52 23.60 7.38
N HIS A 271 -4.48 22.68 7.50
CA HIS A 271 -4.90 21.83 6.40
C HIS A 271 -6.03 22.48 5.59
N PRO A 272 -5.81 22.86 4.32
CA PRO A 272 -6.78 23.53 3.45
C PRO A 272 -8.15 22.85 3.37
N ALA A 273 -8.22 21.51 3.45
CA ALA A 273 -9.49 20.78 3.36
C ALA A 273 -10.39 20.97 4.60
N PHE A 274 -9.82 21.47 5.70
CA PHE A 274 -10.50 21.65 6.99
C PHE A 274 -10.55 23.11 7.46
N LYS A 275 -10.01 24.07 6.68
CA LYS A 275 -9.99 25.49 7.06
C LYS A 275 -11.37 26.12 7.26
N GLU A 276 -12.40 25.55 6.64
CA GLU A 276 -13.79 25.98 6.78
C GLU A 276 -14.45 25.44 8.06
N GLU A 277 -13.81 24.49 8.74
CA GLU A 277 -14.32 23.90 9.96
C GLU A 277 -14.07 24.83 11.17
N GLN A 278 -14.97 24.78 12.14
CA GLN A 278 -14.87 25.61 13.33
C GLN A 278 -13.82 25.06 14.31
N SER A 279 -12.83 25.88 14.65
CA SER A 279 -11.88 25.61 15.72
C SER A 279 -12.56 25.65 17.09
N SER A 280 -12.10 24.81 18.01
CA SER A 280 -12.61 24.79 19.38
C SER A 280 -11.88 25.84 20.26
N PRO A 281 -12.58 26.48 21.22
CA PRO A 281 -14.02 26.34 21.56
C PRO A 281 -14.97 27.07 20.58
N PRO A 282 -16.21 26.56 20.34
CA PRO A 282 -16.89 25.45 21.02
C PRO A 282 -16.39 24.06 20.58
N TYR A 283 -16.53 23.06 21.48
CA TYR A 283 -16.11 21.68 21.23
C TYR A 283 -17.24 20.87 20.58
N THR A 284 -17.46 21.11 19.29
CA THR A 284 -18.49 20.44 18.51
C THR A 284 -17.87 19.65 17.36
N PHE A 285 -18.33 18.41 17.17
CA PHE A 285 -17.89 17.60 16.04
C PHE A 285 -18.35 18.20 14.70
N SER A 286 -17.45 18.13 13.72
CA SER A 286 -17.73 18.52 12.34
C SER A 286 -18.47 17.42 11.58
N ARG A 287 -19.12 17.77 10.47
CA ARG A 287 -19.59 16.78 9.47
C ARG A 287 -18.46 15.95 8.86
N LYS A 288 -17.21 16.43 8.94
CA LYS A 288 -16.02 15.75 8.43
C LYS A 288 -15.17 15.13 9.55
N GLU A 289 -15.72 14.96 10.76
CA GLU A 289 -14.94 14.50 11.92
C GLU A 289 -14.30 13.12 11.69
N ASP A 290 -14.95 12.21 10.96
CA ASP A 290 -14.36 10.93 10.53
C ASP A 290 -13.03 11.12 9.76
N LYS A 291 -13.01 12.10 8.85
CA LYS A 291 -11.83 12.40 8.02
C LYS A 291 -10.76 13.12 8.84
N ILE A 292 -11.17 13.99 9.75
CA ILE A 292 -10.26 14.66 10.69
C ILE A 292 -9.58 13.60 11.56
N MET A 293 -10.35 12.72 12.19
CA MET A 293 -9.85 11.62 13.02
C MET A 293 -8.88 10.73 12.23
N ALA A 294 -9.23 10.32 11.00
CA ALA A 294 -8.34 9.52 10.17
C ALA A 294 -6.99 10.21 9.88
N VAL A 295 -7.01 11.54 9.68
CA VAL A 295 -5.77 12.33 9.51
C VAL A 295 -5.01 12.46 10.83
N VAL A 296 -5.69 12.70 11.95
CA VAL A 296 -5.08 12.70 13.29
C VAL A 296 -4.39 11.37 13.55
N GLN A 297 -5.05 10.25 13.30
CA GLN A 297 -4.49 8.91 13.45
C GLN A 297 -3.29 8.67 12.52
N SER A 298 -3.25 9.30 11.34
CA SER A 298 -2.08 9.24 10.44
C SER A 298 -0.90 10.11 10.89
N LEU A 299 -1.17 11.14 11.71
CA LEU A 299 -0.15 12.02 12.32
C LEU A 299 0.40 11.46 13.63
N LEU A 300 -0.28 10.47 14.22
CA LEU A 300 0.29 9.70 15.33
C LEU A 300 1.32 8.74 14.74
N HIS A 301 2.58 8.89 15.16
CA HIS A 301 3.74 8.36 14.46
C HIS A 301 3.67 6.84 14.27
N ARG A 302 4.06 6.39 13.07
CA ARG A 302 4.46 5.01 12.77
C ARG A 302 5.96 4.98 12.55
N HIS A 303 6.69 4.30 13.42
CA HIS A 303 8.15 4.25 13.36
C HIS A 303 8.64 2.98 12.66
N LEU A 304 9.55 3.14 11.70
CA LEU A 304 10.33 2.04 11.14
C LEU A 304 11.57 1.82 12.02
N ILE A 305 11.63 0.67 12.70
CA ILE A 305 12.75 0.36 13.59
C ILE A 305 13.87 -0.28 12.76
N GLN A 306 15.04 0.36 12.74
CA GLN A 306 16.25 -0.19 12.10
C GLN A 306 16.93 -1.23 12.99
N ASP A 307 16.43 -2.46 12.96
CA ASP A 307 16.84 -3.55 13.85
C ASP A 307 17.73 -4.62 13.20
N VAL A 308 18.11 -4.47 11.92
CA VAL A 308 18.89 -5.48 11.20
C VAL A 308 20.39 -5.20 11.26
N SER A 309 21.15 -6.17 11.74
CA SER A 309 22.62 -6.15 11.73
C SER A 309 23.19 -6.19 10.30
N LEU A 310 24.46 -5.81 10.13
CA LEU A 310 25.13 -5.89 8.82
C LEU A 310 25.08 -7.31 8.22
N ALA A 311 25.25 -8.34 9.05
CA ALA A 311 25.14 -9.74 8.63
C ALA A 311 23.72 -10.09 8.16
N GLY A 312 22.69 -9.59 8.87
CA GLY A 312 21.30 -9.75 8.45
C GLY A 312 21.00 -9.06 7.12
N LYS A 313 21.51 -7.84 6.91
CA LYS A 313 21.37 -7.11 5.63
C LYS A 313 22.05 -7.85 4.48
N LEU A 314 23.24 -8.42 4.73
CA LEU A 314 23.92 -9.24 3.73
C LEU A 314 23.11 -10.49 3.39
N PHE A 315 22.54 -11.18 4.38
CA PHE A 315 21.69 -12.35 4.14
C PHE A 315 20.44 -12.00 3.32
N ILE A 316 19.74 -10.92 3.68
CA ILE A 316 18.58 -10.42 2.93
C ILE A 316 18.97 -10.10 1.48
N PHE A 317 20.11 -9.43 1.29
CA PHE A 317 20.63 -9.13 -0.04
C PHE A 317 20.93 -10.39 -0.85
N LEU A 318 21.53 -11.42 -0.24
CA LEU A 318 21.80 -12.69 -0.92
C LEU A 318 20.51 -13.40 -1.35
N VAL A 319 19.50 -13.42 -0.49
CA VAL A 319 18.18 -14.00 -0.83
C VAL A 319 17.53 -13.23 -1.98
N TRP A 320 17.57 -11.90 -1.93
CA TRP A 320 17.05 -11.04 -2.98
C TRP A 320 17.78 -11.24 -4.32
N ALA A 321 19.12 -11.26 -4.29
CA ALA A 321 19.96 -11.50 -5.45
C ALA A 321 19.75 -12.91 -6.03
N ALA A 322 19.57 -13.94 -5.20
CA ALA A 322 19.25 -15.28 -5.63
C ALA A 322 17.89 -15.33 -6.34
N GLY A 323 16.88 -14.64 -5.80
CA GLY A 323 15.58 -14.47 -6.45
C GLY A 323 15.71 -13.85 -7.85
N LEU A 324 16.44 -12.73 -7.96
CA LEU A 324 16.72 -12.09 -9.25
C LEU A 324 17.49 -13.00 -10.21
N ALA A 325 18.45 -13.78 -9.71
CA ALA A 325 19.29 -14.66 -10.52
C ALA A 325 18.58 -15.93 -11.01
N THR A 326 17.34 -16.21 -10.58
CA THR A 326 16.62 -17.45 -10.88
C THR A 326 16.64 -17.87 -12.36
N PRO A 327 16.39 -16.99 -13.35
CA PRO A 327 16.43 -17.39 -14.76
C PRO A 327 17.79 -17.94 -15.20
N TRP A 328 18.88 -17.36 -14.70
CA TRP A 328 20.24 -17.79 -15.00
C TRP A 328 20.61 -19.04 -14.22
N LEU A 329 20.16 -19.19 -12.97
CA LEU A 329 20.40 -20.39 -12.17
C LEU A 329 19.71 -21.63 -12.74
N LEU A 330 18.63 -21.45 -13.49
CA LEU A 330 17.85 -22.52 -14.12
C LEU A 330 18.16 -22.72 -15.61
N ASP A 331 19.08 -21.92 -16.18
CA ASP A 331 19.35 -21.87 -17.64
C ASP A 331 18.08 -21.70 -18.48
N MET A 332 17.18 -20.81 -18.05
CA MET A 332 15.91 -20.57 -18.74
C MET A 332 16.09 -19.88 -20.08
N ASP A 333 15.37 -20.36 -21.10
CA ASP A 333 15.26 -19.66 -22.37
C ASP A 333 14.31 -18.45 -22.24
N LEU A 334 14.89 -17.26 -22.14
CA LEU A 334 14.15 -15.98 -22.14
C LEU A 334 13.92 -15.43 -23.56
N SER A 335 14.33 -16.14 -24.61
CA SER A 335 14.16 -15.71 -26.00
C SER A 335 12.70 -15.42 -26.43
N PRO A 336 11.65 -16.06 -25.86
CA PRO A 336 10.26 -15.69 -26.16
C PRO A 336 9.92 -14.21 -25.90
N PHE A 337 10.66 -13.50 -25.05
CA PHE A 337 10.48 -12.05 -24.84
C PHE A 337 11.24 -11.17 -25.85
N THR A 338 12.34 -11.67 -26.41
CA THR A 338 13.17 -10.89 -27.35
C THR A 338 12.59 -10.85 -28.77
N ARG A 339 11.78 -11.85 -29.13
CA ARG A 339 11.04 -11.88 -30.40
C ARG A 339 9.67 -11.25 -30.18
N HIS A 340 9.39 -10.12 -30.83
CA HIS A 340 8.11 -9.40 -30.81
C HIS A 340 6.93 -10.23 -31.36
N ARG A 341 6.51 -11.28 -30.65
CA ARG A 341 5.29 -12.05 -30.92
C ARG A 341 4.63 -12.43 -29.59
N PHE A 342 3.88 -11.48 -29.05
CA PHE A 342 2.80 -11.74 -28.10
C PHE A 342 1.48 -11.77 -28.87
#